data_AF-A0A5J5NZ14-F1
#
_entry.id   AF-A0A5J5NZ14-F1
#
_cell.length_a   1.000
_cell.length_b   1.000
_cell.length_c   1.000
_cell.angle_alpha   90.00
_cell.angle_beta   90.00
_cell.angle_gamma   90.00
#
_symmetry.space_group_name_H-M   'P 1'
#
loop_
_entity.id
_entity.type
_entity.pdbx_description
1 polymer ?
#
loop_
_entity_poly.entity_id
_entity_poly.type
_entity_poly.pdbx_seq_one_letter_code
_entity_poly.pdbx_strand_id
1 'polypeptide(L)'
;MEISVEKIEGSTDVKYFYDSYTVHVGNHRILTVVTYCEITAGKWLKQAKKANNSKSLPKTLVVGFSVERQNDYYSRYGLLEFPYELLHICIGSHCLLYRLNDPDLYKPPKFLAHFLSDPEVIVVGMGIKEKSSHLEKDFQVKIKNAVDLNELAVKGMKRDELDLGRYDLDRLAKAVLGKHMDVLRPGRKIEWFKRKRPYYHSPELNDEKVMFTTADAYLCYRIGSQLFDMIHGKASSAIAAAAAVAAAAKSRKNKKMKKGKKNKKGKK
;
A
#
# COMPACT_ATOMS: atom_id res chain seq x y z
N MET A 1 -19.75 0.07 -8.49
CA MET A 1 -18.51 -0.34 -9.19
C MET A 1 -18.34 -1.83 -8.98
N GLU A 2 -18.30 -2.56 -10.09
CA GLU A 2 -18.05 -3.99 -10.07
C GLU A 2 -16.56 -4.27 -9.81
N ILE A 3 -16.29 -5.34 -9.09
CA ILE A 3 -14.94 -5.86 -8.87
C ILE A 3 -14.93 -7.30 -9.37
N SER A 4 -13.90 -7.68 -10.10
CA SER A 4 -13.69 -9.05 -10.56
C SER A 4 -12.29 -9.53 -10.23
N VAL A 5 -12.11 -10.85 -10.21
CA VAL A 5 -10.83 -11.50 -9.91
C VAL A 5 -10.62 -12.67 -10.85
N GLU A 6 -9.41 -12.78 -11.37
CA GLU A 6 -8.97 -13.86 -12.25
C GLU A 6 -7.67 -14.44 -11.69
N LYS A 7 -7.64 -15.74 -11.43
CA LYS A 7 -6.42 -16.44 -11.05
C LYS A 7 -5.58 -16.70 -12.30
N ILE A 8 -4.30 -16.35 -12.24
CA ILE A 8 -3.35 -16.59 -13.34
C ILE A 8 -2.73 -17.97 -13.11
N GLU A 9 -3.02 -18.91 -13.99
CA GLU A 9 -2.40 -20.24 -13.99
C GLU A 9 -0.97 -20.18 -14.57
N GLY A 10 -0.06 -21.03 -14.07
CA GLY A 10 1.19 -21.33 -14.79
C GLY A 10 2.47 -20.61 -14.36
N SER A 11 2.62 -20.19 -13.10
CA SER A 11 3.88 -19.63 -12.60
C SER A 11 4.50 -20.51 -11.51
N THR A 12 4.94 -21.72 -11.86
CA THR A 12 5.69 -22.60 -10.95
C THR A 12 7.19 -22.30 -11.03
N ASP A 13 7.63 -21.19 -10.44
CA ASP A 13 9.04 -21.08 -10.06
C ASP A 13 9.22 -21.87 -8.76
N VAL A 14 9.93 -23.01 -8.83
CA VAL A 14 10.19 -23.89 -7.68
C VAL A 14 10.83 -23.17 -6.48
N LYS A 15 11.41 -21.98 -6.70
CA LYS A 15 12.00 -21.14 -5.66
C LYS A 15 11.00 -20.17 -5.01
N TYR A 16 9.86 -19.90 -5.64
CA TYR A 16 8.88 -18.93 -5.18
C TYR A 16 7.47 -19.53 -5.13
N PHE A 17 6.97 -19.75 -3.92
CA PHE A 17 5.61 -20.24 -3.71
C PHE A 17 4.64 -19.07 -3.65
N TYR A 18 3.80 -18.91 -4.66
CA TYR A 18 2.72 -17.93 -4.67
C TYR A 18 1.62 -18.29 -5.66
N ASP A 19 0.43 -17.75 -5.40
CA ASP A 19 -0.63 -17.64 -6.39
C ASP A 19 -0.65 -16.22 -6.95
N SER A 20 -0.87 -16.08 -8.26
CA SER A 20 -1.03 -14.78 -8.92
C SER A 20 -2.47 -14.56 -9.33
N TYR A 21 -2.93 -13.33 -9.18
CA TYR A 21 -4.27 -12.89 -9.56
C TYR A 21 -4.22 -11.56 -10.29
N THR A 22 -5.17 -11.36 -11.19
CA THR A 22 -5.55 -10.04 -11.69
C THR A 22 -6.88 -9.68 -11.06
N VAL A 23 -6.92 -8.59 -10.30
CA VAL A 23 -8.15 -8.03 -9.73
C VAL A 23 -8.48 -6.74 -10.48
N HIS A 24 -9.72 -6.61 -10.93
CA HIS A 24 -10.21 -5.38 -11.55
C HIS A 24 -11.08 -4.61 -10.58
N VAL A 25 -10.73 -3.36 -10.32
CA VAL A 25 -11.51 -2.42 -9.48
C VAL A 25 -12.00 -1.32 -10.41
N GLY A 26 -13.20 -1.49 -10.97
CA GLY A 26 -13.66 -0.69 -12.12
C GLY A 26 -12.69 -0.84 -13.30
N ASN A 27 -12.19 0.28 -13.83
CA ASN A 27 -11.25 0.28 -14.96
C ASN A 27 -9.78 0.07 -14.53
N HIS A 28 -9.52 -0.13 -13.24
CA HIS A 28 -8.17 -0.32 -12.73
C HIS A 28 -7.83 -1.80 -12.68
N ARG A 29 -6.73 -2.17 -13.31
CA ARG A 29 -6.16 -3.52 -13.25
C ARG A 29 -5.09 -3.58 -12.17
N ILE A 30 -5.27 -4.46 -11.19
CA ILE A 30 -4.38 -4.66 -10.04
C ILE A 30 -3.77 -6.06 -10.14
N LEU A 31 -2.43 -6.14 -10.11
CA LEU A 31 -1.69 -7.39 -10.06
C LEU A 31 -1.48 -7.79 -8.61
N THR A 32 -2.04 -8.94 -8.21
CA THR A 32 -2.01 -9.42 -6.83
C THR A 32 -1.21 -10.71 -6.71
N VAL A 33 -0.29 -10.73 -5.76
CA VAL A 33 0.45 -11.93 -5.35
C VAL A 33 -0.05 -12.38 -3.98
N VAL A 34 -0.48 -13.63 -3.86
CA VAL A 34 -0.83 -14.26 -2.58
C VAL A 34 0.28 -15.24 -2.20
N THR A 35 0.86 -15.12 -1.01
CA THR A 35 1.95 -16.00 -0.58
C THR A 35 2.03 -16.13 0.94
N TYR A 36 2.58 -17.25 1.40
CA TYR A 36 3.04 -17.46 2.77
C TYR A 36 4.58 -17.59 2.84
N CYS A 37 5.26 -17.46 1.70
CA CYS A 37 6.69 -17.65 1.59
C CYS A 37 7.43 -16.32 1.80
N GLU A 38 8.22 -16.24 2.88
CA GLU A 38 9.01 -15.05 3.21
C GLU A 38 9.98 -14.63 2.11
N ILE A 39 10.54 -15.60 1.37
CA ILE A 39 11.47 -15.34 0.27
C ILE A 39 10.75 -14.63 -0.88
N THR A 40 9.54 -15.10 -1.24
CA THR A 40 8.70 -14.47 -2.25
C THR A 40 8.28 -13.07 -1.83
N ALA A 41 7.72 -12.93 -0.63
CA ALA A 41 7.23 -11.66 -0.11
C ALA A 41 8.37 -10.63 0.05
N GLY A 42 9.51 -11.04 0.59
CA GLY A 42 10.69 -10.21 0.74
C GLY A 42 11.29 -9.76 -0.60
N LYS A 43 11.30 -10.63 -1.62
CA LYS A 43 11.72 -10.26 -2.98
C LYS A 43 10.76 -9.25 -3.61
N TRP A 44 9.46 -9.48 -3.48
CA TRP A 44 8.42 -8.60 -4.00
C TRP A 44 8.56 -7.18 -3.42
N LEU A 45 8.72 -7.05 -2.10
CA LEU A 45 8.88 -5.75 -1.42
C LEU A 45 10.17 -5.03 -1.85
N LYS A 46 11.29 -5.76 -1.97
CA LYS A 46 12.55 -5.20 -2.47
C LYS A 46 12.42 -4.67 -3.90
N GLN A 47 11.73 -5.41 -4.77
CA GLN A 47 11.50 -5.00 -6.16
C GLN A 47 10.58 -3.78 -6.24
N ALA A 48 9.50 -3.76 -5.46
CA ALA A 48 8.59 -2.61 -5.39
C ALA A 48 9.32 -1.34 -4.92
N LYS A 49 10.16 -1.44 -3.88
CA LYS A 49 10.98 -0.30 -3.43
C LYS A 49 11.98 0.16 -4.50
N LYS A 50 12.66 -0.77 -5.17
CA LYS A 50 13.63 -0.44 -6.24
C LYS A 50 12.96 0.29 -7.41
N ALA A 51 11.76 -0.15 -7.82
CA ALA A 51 11.01 0.50 -8.88
C ALA A 51 10.63 1.95 -8.52
N ASN A 52 10.32 2.23 -7.25
CA ASN A 52 10.02 3.59 -6.78
C ASN A 52 11.25 4.51 -6.81
N ASN A 53 12.42 4.00 -6.41
CA ASN A 53 13.67 4.77 -6.35
C ASN A 53 14.20 5.24 -7.72
N SER A 54 13.64 4.75 -8.82
CA SER A 54 14.04 5.15 -10.18
C SER A 54 13.45 6.51 -10.59
N LYS A 55 12.61 7.15 -9.77
CA LYS A 55 12.03 8.47 -10.06
C LYS A 55 12.83 9.59 -9.38
N SER A 56 13.09 10.67 -10.12
CA SER A 56 13.79 11.86 -9.63
C SER A 56 12.83 12.72 -8.78
N LEU A 57 12.91 12.57 -7.43
CA LEU A 57 12.12 13.24 -6.35
C LEU A 57 10.78 12.57 -5.96
N PRO A 58 10.37 12.66 -4.66
CA PRO A 58 11.13 12.42 -3.43
C PRO A 58 11.27 10.92 -3.14
N LYS A 59 12.19 10.50 -2.25
CA LYS A 59 12.42 9.09 -1.88
C LYS A 59 11.27 8.41 -1.14
N THR A 60 10.16 9.12 -0.91
CA THR A 60 9.05 8.64 -0.11
C THR A 60 8.19 7.65 -0.91
N LEU A 61 7.92 6.49 -0.33
CA LEU A 61 7.06 5.45 -0.87
C LEU A 61 5.77 5.39 -0.06
N VAL A 62 4.65 5.81 -0.65
CA VAL A 62 3.32 5.64 -0.05
C VAL A 62 2.82 4.23 -0.34
N VAL A 63 2.36 3.55 0.71
CA VAL A 63 1.95 2.15 0.69
C VAL A 63 0.56 2.00 1.31
N GLY A 64 -0.40 1.48 0.55
CA GLY A 64 -1.70 1.09 1.08
C GLY A 64 -1.58 -0.17 1.93
N PHE A 65 -2.26 -0.18 3.07
CA PHE A 65 -2.12 -1.23 4.06
C PHE A 65 -3.46 -1.63 4.67
N SER A 66 -3.67 -2.95 4.76
CA SER A 66 -4.73 -3.54 5.56
C SER A 66 -4.24 -4.85 6.17
N VAL A 67 -4.88 -5.27 7.25
CA VAL A 67 -4.64 -6.56 7.91
C VAL A 67 -5.96 -7.10 8.40
N GLU A 68 -6.07 -8.41 8.37
CA GLU A 68 -7.25 -9.13 8.80
C GLU A 68 -6.89 -10.32 9.68
N ARG A 69 -7.85 -10.68 10.53
CA ARG A 69 -7.87 -11.87 11.38
C ARG A 69 -9.23 -12.54 11.26
N GLN A 70 -9.28 -13.84 11.42
CA GLN A 70 -10.53 -14.58 11.44
C GLN A 70 -11.21 -14.39 12.81
N ASN A 71 -12.18 -13.47 12.89
CA ASN A 71 -12.95 -13.18 14.12
C ASN A 71 -14.07 -14.21 14.35
N ASP A 72 -13.71 -15.47 14.57
CA ASP A 72 -14.68 -16.57 14.61
C ASP A 72 -14.81 -17.22 15.98
N TYR A 73 -13.98 -16.78 16.94
CA TYR A 73 -13.81 -17.44 18.22
C TYR A 73 -14.26 -16.54 19.38
N TYR A 74 -15.34 -16.96 20.04
CA TYR A 74 -15.89 -16.30 21.20
C TYR A 74 -15.63 -17.12 22.46
N SER A 75 -15.19 -16.45 23.52
CA SER A 75 -15.19 -16.98 24.86
C SER A 75 -16.43 -16.51 25.64
N ARG A 76 -16.65 -17.05 26.84
CA ARG A 76 -17.66 -16.54 27.79
C ARG A 76 -17.46 -15.07 28.18
N TYR A 77 -16.28 -14.48 27.91
CA TYR A 77 -15.92 -13.09 28.20
C TYR A 77 -15.95 -12.19 26.95
N GLY A 78 -16.38 -12.70 25.80
CA GLY A 78 -16.44 -11.96 24.54
C GLY A 78 -15.51 -12.51 23.46
N LEU A 79 -15.35 -11.72 22.38
CA LEU A 79 -14.50 -12.06 21.25
C LEU A 79 -13.05 -12.21 21.72
N LEU A 80 -12.44 -13.35 21.41
CA LEU A 80 -11.04 -13.58 21.70
C LEU A 80 -10.18 -12.77 20.72
N GLU A 81 -9.16 -12.11 21.25
CA GLU A 81 -8.20 -11.35 20.47
C GLU A 81 -7.14 -12.29 19.89
N PHE A 82 -7.34 -12.70 18.65
CA PHE A 82 -6.36 -13.48 17.89
C PHE A 82 -5.39 -12.58 17.12
N PRO A 83 -4.14 -13.05 16.90
CA PRO A 83 -3.19 -12.38 16.02
C PRO A 83 -3.73 -12.20 14.61
N TYR A 84 -3.20 -11.21 13.87
CA TYR A 84 -3.51 -11.08 12.44
C TYR A 84 -2.96 -12.23 11.62
N GLU A 85 -3.71 -12.67 10.62
CA GLU A 85 -3.37 -13.85 9.81
C GLU A 85 -3.10 -13.50 8.35
N LEU A 86 -3.67 -12.39 7.87
CA LEU A 86 -3.52 -11.98 6.48
C LEU A 86 -3.24 -10.48 6.39
N LEU A 87 -2.08 -10.16 5.85
CA LEU A 87 -1.56 -8.81 5.70
C LEU A 87 -1.55 -8.42 4.23
N HIS A 88 -2.03 -7.22 3.92
CA HIS A 88 -2.16 -6.72 2.56
C HIS A 88 -1.39 -5.43 2.37
N ILE A 89 -0.46 -5.43 1.43
CA ILE A 89 0.33 -4.27 1.04
C ILE A 89 0.01 -3.95 -0.40
N CYS A 90 -0.33 -2.70 -0.72
CA CYS A 90 -0.50 -2.26 -2.09
C CYS A 90 0.35 -1.04 -2.44
N ILE A 91 1.04 -1.13 -3.58
CA ILE A 91 1.96 -0.12 -4.09
C ILE A 91 1.65 0.10 -5.57
N GLY A 92 1.04 1.24 -5.90
CA GLY A 92 0.58 1.48 -7.26
C GLY A 92 -0.58 0.55 -7.63
N SER A 93 -0.39 -0.21 -8.71
CA SER A 93 -1.31 -1.24 -9.20
C SER A 93 -0.85 -2.65 -8.86
N HIS A 94 -0.01 -2.82 -7.85
CA HIS A 94 0.53 -4.12 -7.44
C HIS A 94 0.24 -4.32 -5.95
N CYS A 95 -0.43 -5.41 -5.60
CA CYS A 95 -0.66 -5.77 -4.20
C CYS A 95 -0.01 -7.11 -3.83
N LEU A 96 0.39 -7.23 -2.57
CA LEU A 96 0.90 -8.44 -1.93
C LEU A 96 -0.04 -8.79 -0.78
N LEU A 97 -0.62 -9.97 -0.84
CA LEU A 97 -1.37 -10.62 0.23
C LEU A 97 -0.45 -11.65 0.87
N TYR A 98 0.02 -11.35 2.08
CA TYR A 98 0.95 -12.17 2.83
C TYR A 98 0.23 -12.84 4.00
N ARG A 99 0.26 -14.18 4.03
CA ARG A 99 -0.22 -14.95 5.20
C ARG A 99 0.84 -14.92 6.30
N LEU A 100 0.46 -14.40 7.45
CA LEU A 100 1.28 -14.41 8.66
C LEU A 100 1.25 -15.82 9.25
N ASN A 101 2.40 -16.30 9.73
CA ASN A 101 2.47 -17.54 10.48
C ASN A 101 2.08 -17.29 11.94
N ASP A 102 1.66 -18.32 12.65
CA ASP A 102 1.35 -18.25 14.08
C ASP A 102 2.56 -17.68 14.87
N PRO A 103 2.40 -16.55 15.58
CA PRO A 103 3.49 -15.91 16.31
C PRO A 103 4.02 -16.72 17.50
N ASP A 104 3.22 -17.63 18.06
CA ASP A 104 3.63 -18.48 19.18
C ASP A 104 4.51 -19.66 18.70
N LEU A 105 4.39 -20.04 17.43
CA LEU A 105 5.09 -21.18 16.86
C LEU A 105 6.27 -20.79 15.96
N TYR A 106 6.23 -19.59 15.37
CA TYR A 106 7.19 -19.16 14.35
C TYR A 106 7.87 -17.85 14.70
N LYS A 107 9.07 -17.64 14.13
CA LYS A 107 9.83 -16.40 14.33
C LYS A 107 9.15 -15.22 13.60
N PRO A 108 9.31 -13.98 14.12
CA PRO A 108 8.90 -12.76 13.45
C PRO A 108 9.36 -12.66 11.98
N PRO A 109 8.49 -12.20 11.06
CA PRO A 109 8.84 -12.03 9.65
C PRO A 109 9.74 -10.80 9.47
N LYS A 110 11.06 -11.00 9.64
CA LYS A 110 12.07 -9.93 9.64
C LYS A 110 12.03 -9.05 8.38
N PHE A 111 11.67 -9.62 7.24
CA PHE A 111 11.57 -8.88 5.98
C PHE A 111 10.44 -7.82 6.02
N LEU A 112 9.32 -8.10 6.71
CA LEU A 112 8.24 -7.13 6.94
C LEU A 112 8.69 -6.05 7.90
N ALA A 113 9.29 -6.43 9.02
CA ALA A 113 9.81 -5.48 10.01
C ALA A 113 10.81 -4.50 9.38
N HIS A 114 11.73 -5.00 8.55
CA HIS A 114 12.67 -4.15 7.82
C HIS A 114 11.98 -3.20 6.84
N PHE A 115 10.97 -3.67 6.08
CA PHE A 115 10.27 -2.82 5.11
C PHE A 115 9.40 -1.75 5.78
N LEU A 116 8.63 -2.12 6.81
CA LEU A 116 7.65 -1.24 7.48
C LEU A 116 8.29 -0.27 8.49
N SER A 117 9.51 -0.57 8.95
CA SER A 117 10.28 0.36 9.80
C SER A 117 11.16 1.34 9.01
N ASP A 118 11.16 1.24 7.68
CA ASP A 118 11.92 2.11 6.82
C ASP A 118 11.37 3.55 6.85
N PRO A 119 12.17 4.57 7.20
CA PRO A 119 11.69 5.94 7.30
C PRO A 119 11.24 6.54 5.95
N GLU A 120 11.63 5.95 4.83
CA GLU A 120 11.20 6.37 3.50
C GLU A 120 9.83 5.79 3.11
N VAL A 121 9.33 4.80 3.86
CA VAL A 121 8.03 4.16 3.61
C VAL A 121 6.99 4.82 4.50
N ILE A 122 5.92 5.33 3.89
CA ILE A 122 4.73 5.81 4.58
C ILE A 122 3.61 4.80 4.36
N VAL A 123 3.06 4.30 5.45
CA VAL A 123 2.05 3.26 5.42
C VAL A 123 0.70 3.88 5.76
N VAL A 124 -0.24 3.82 4.81
CA VAL A 124 -1.57 4.41 4.92
C VAL A 124 -2.63 3.32 5.01
N GLY A 125 -3.56 3.45 5.95
CA GLY A 125 -4.65 2.49 6.13
C GLY A 125 -5.71 2.97 7.10
N MET A 126 -6.86 2.30 7.10
CA MET A 126 -7.95 2.57 8.04
C MET A 126 -7.67 1.92 9.40
N GLY A 127 -7.79 2.70 10.49
CA GLY A 127 -7.57 2.22 11.85
C GLY A 127 -6.13 1.75 12.08
N ILE A 128 -5.17 2.30 11.35
CA ILE A 128 -3.83 1.71 11.25
C ILE A 128 -3.04 1.79 12.56
N LYS A 129 -3.35 2.75 13.44
CA LYS A 129 -2.66 2.90 14.74
C LYS A 129 -2.89 1.68 15.63
N GLU A 130 -4.14 1.26 15.76
CA GLU A 130 -4.51 0.06 16.52
C GLU A 130 -3.90 -1.19 15.87
N LYS A 131 -4.02 -1.32 14.54
CA LYS A 131 -3.42 -2.43 13.78
C LYS A 131 -1.90 -2.52 13.98
N SER A 132 -1.21 -1.38 13.96
CA SER A 132 0.24 -1.31 14.18
C SER A 132 0.63 -1.75 15.59
N SER A 133 -0.16 -1.38 16.60
CA SER A 133 0.10 -1.78 17.99
C SER A 133 0.03 -3.31 18.14
N HIS A 134 -0.98 -3.94 17.56
CA HIS A 134 -1.13 -5.40 17.57
C HIS A 134 -0.02 -6.10 16.79
N LEU A 135 0.38 -5.57 15.63
CA LEU A 135 1.49 -6.13 14.85
C LEU A 135 2.84 -6.03 15.57
N GLU A 136 3.10 -4.94 16.31
CA GLU A 136 4.31 -4.79 17.11
C GLU A 136 4.30 -5.77 18.30
N LYS A 137 3.15 -5.94 18.95
CA LYS A 137 2.97 -6.87 20.07
C LYS A 137 3.14 -8.34 19.65
N ASP A 138 2.39 -8.77 18.65
CA ASP A 138 2.27 -10.19 18.31
C ASP A 138 3.40 -10.64 17.38
N PHE A 139 3.81 -9.78 16.44
CA PHE A 139 4.77 -10.15 15.39
C PHE A 139 6.11 -9.40 15.47
N GLN A 140 6.31 -8.50 16.43
CA GLN A 140 7.48 -7.62 16.49
C GLN A 140 7.67 -6.81 15.18
N VAL A 141 6.58 -6.53 14.48
CA VAL A 141 6.56 -5.76 13.23
C VAL A 141 6.08 -4.35 13.53
N LYS A 142 7.05 -3.43 13.65
CA LYS A 142 6.77 -2.01 13.85
C LYS A 142 6.53 -1.30 12.52
N ILE A 143 5.42 -0.58 12.42
CA ILE A 143 5.15 0.35 11.32
C ILE A 143 5.62 1.74 11.75
N LYS A 144 6.77 2.19 11.24
CA LYS A 144 7.40 3.44 11.72
C LYS A 144 6.60 4.69 11.35
N ASN A 145 6.08 4.75 10.13
CA ASN A 145 5.32 5.89 9.62
C ASN A 145 3.88 5.47 9.29
N ALA A 146 3.14 5.03 10.30
CA ALA A 146 1.73 4.69 10.17
C ALA A 146 0.87 5.96 10.12
N VAL A 147 0.04 6.09 9.08
CA VAL A 147 -0.83 7.26 8.85
C VAL A 147 -2.26 6.79 8.62
N ASP A 148 -3.16 7.22 9.51
CA ASP A 148 -4.57 6.90 9.40
C ASP A 148 -5.24 7.72 8.28
N LEU A 149 -6.05 7.06 7.47
CA LEU A 149 -6.70 7.71 6.32
C LEU A 149 -7.76 8.73 6.72
N ASN A 150 -8.50 8.53 7.81
CA ASN A 150 -9.46 9.53 8.28
C ASN A 150 -8.75 10.80 8.73
N GLU A 151 -7.65 10.65 9.49
CA GLU A 151 -6.82 11.79 9.91
C GLU A 151 -6.21 12.52 8.71
N LEU A 152 -5.73 11.76 7.71
CA LEU A 152 -5.17 12.32 6.50
C LEU A 152 -6.24 13.05 5.67
N ALA A 153 -7.47 12.52 5.63
CA ALA A 153 -8.57 13.11 4.88
C ALA A 153 -9.04 14.43 5.49
N VAL A 154 -9.21 14.49 6.82
CA VAL A 154 -9.53 15.73 7.54
C VAL A 154 -8.49 16.82 7.22
N LYS A 155 -7.20 16.47 7.26
CA LYS A 155 -6.11 17.41 6.96
C LYS A 155 -6.05 17.83 5.49
N GLY A 156 -6.21 16.88 4.57
CA GLY A 156 -6.00 17.08 3.13
C GLY A 156 -7.18 17.74 2.42
N MET A 157 -8.42 17.37 2.78
CA MET A 157 -9.61 17.88 2.11
C MET A 157 -10.09 19.22 2.66
N LYS A 158 -9.89 19.49 3.95
CA LYS A 158 -10.35 20.73 4.63
C LYS A 158 -11.84 21.02 4.39
N ARG A 159 -12.67 19.99 4.56
CA ARG A 159 -14.12 20.01 4.37
C ARG A 159 -14.82 19.76 5.70
N ASP A 160 -14.91 20.81 6.51
CA ASP A 160 -15.44 20.75 7.88
C ASP A 160 -16.93 20.41 7.91
N GLU A 161 -17.64 20.56 6.78
CA GLU A 161 -19.03 20.13 6.63
C GLU A 161 -19.20 18.61 6.50
N LEU A 162 -18.11 17.86 6.34
CA LEU A 162 -18.11 16.40 6.29
C LEU A 162 -17.48 15.80 7.54
N ASP A 163 -18.10 14.73 8.06
CA ASP A 163 -17.54 13.93 9.16
C ASP A 163 -16.48 12.92 8.67
N LEU A 164 -15.45 13.41 7.96
CA LEU A 164 -14.39 12.59 7.36
C LEU A 164 -13.66 11.71 8.40
N GLY A 165 -13.67 12.13 9.66
CA GLY A 165 -13.10 11.41 10.80
C GLY A 165 -13.78 10.07 11.09
N ARG A 166 -15.02 9.87 10.64
CA ARG A 166 -15.84 8.68 10.93
C ARG A 166 -16.25 7.89 9.69
N TYR A 167 -15.72 8.25 8.53
CA TYR A 167 -16.05 7.55 7.29
C TYR A 167 -15.39 6.18 7.28
N ASP A 168 -16.13 5.16 6.86
CA ASP A 168 -15.53 3.89 6.47
C ASP A 168 -14.71 4.04 5.17
N LEU A 169 -14.01 2.98 4.78
CA LEU A 169 -13.13 2.98 3.62
C LEU A 169 -13.86 3.35 2.32
N ASP A 170 -15.07 2.84 2.11
CA ASP A 170 -15.82 3.04 0.86
C ASP A 170 -16.37 4.46 0.77
N ARG A 171 -16.93 4.96 1.88
CA ARG A 171 -17.41 6.34 1.97
C ARG A 171 -16.26 7.32 1.79
N LEU A 172 -15.08 7.00 2.32
CA LEU A 172 -13.88 7.79 2.12
C LEU A 172 -13.38 7.71 0.67
N ALA A 173 -13.43 6.53 0.04
CA ALA A 173 -13.13 6.37 -1.39
C ALA A 173 -14.03 7.26 -2.26
N LYS A 174 -15.35 7.27 -2.00
CA LYS A 174 -16.30 8.14 -2.72
C LYS A 174 -15.99 9.62 -2.53
N ALA A 175 -15.64 10.02 -1.30
CA ALA A 175 -15.36 11.40 -0.97
C ALA A 175 -14.06 11.93 -1.61
N VAL A 176 -13.00 11.10 -1.61
CA VAL A 176 -11.66 11.49 -2.07
C VAL A 176 -11.47 11.22 -3.56
N LEU A 177 -11.80 10.03 -4.02
CA LEU A 177 -11.56 9.57 -5.40
C LEU A 177 -12.75 9.88 -6.33
N GLY A 178 -13.94 10.13 -5.77
CA GLY A 178 -15.15 10.50 -6.49
C GLY A 178 -16.23 9.40 -6.50
N LYS A 179 -17.46 9.78 -6.86
CA LYS A 179 -18.66 8.92 -6.77
C LYS A 179 -18.58 7.59 -7.54
N HIS A 180 -17.73 7.51 -8.56
CA HIS A 180 -17.55 6.27 -9.34
C HIS A 180 -16.85 5.17 -8.54
N MET A 181 -16.13 5.52 -7.46
CA MET A 181 -15.47 4.57 -6.55
C MET A 181 -16.44 4.05 -5.48
N ASP A 182 -17.61 3.59 -5.93
CA ASP A 182 -18.63 2.95 -5.08
C ASP A 182 -18.49 1.43 -5.16
N VAL A 183 -17.75 0.82 -4.24
CA VAL A 183 -17.51 -0.62 -4.23
C VAL A 183 -18.76 -1.36 -3.78
N LEU A 184 -19.23 -2.29 -4.61
CA LEU A 184 -20.33 -3.19 -4.22
C LEU A 184 -19.76 -4.33 -3.39
N ARG A 185 -20.06 -4.34 -2.09
CA ARG A 185 -19.66 -5.40 -1.16
C ARG A 185 -20.82 -6.37 -0.90
N PRO A 186 -20.55 -7.66 -0.67
CA PRO A 186 -21.58 -8.59 -0.26
C PRO A 186 -22.07 -8.24 1.15
N GLY A 187 -23.38 -8.31 1.37
CA GLY A 187 -23.98 -8.15 2.71
C GLY A 187 -23.76 -9.37 3.64
N ARG A 188 -23.10 -10.42 3.15
CA ARG A 188 -22.75 -11.63 3.91
C ARG A 188 -21.27 -11.61 4.27
N LYS A 189 -20.91 -12.39 5.30
CA LYS A 189 -19.52 -12.68 5.62
C LYS A 189 -18.87 -13.47 4.48
N ILE A 190 -17.66 -13.05 4.09
CA ILE A 190 -16.86 -13.74 3.07
C ILE A 190 -16.01 -14.80 3.77
N GLU A 191 -16.09 -16.05 3.28
CA GLU A 191 -15.23 -17.13 3.76
C GLU A 191 -13.78 -16.90 3.32
N TRP A 192 -12.83 -17.20 4.21
CA TRP A 192 -11.41 -16.98 3.93
C TRP A 192 -10.83 -17.99 2.95
N PHE A 193 -11.20 -19.26 3.11
CA PHE A 193 -10.56 -20.38 2.43
C PHE A 193 -11.55 -21.16 1.56
N LYS A 194 -11.06 -21.74 0.47
CA LYS A 194 -11.89 -22.62 -0.36
C LYS A 194 -12.30 -23.86 0.44
N ARG A 195 -13.60 -24.12 0.49
CA ARG A 195 -14.15 -25.33 1.12
C ARG A 195 -13.89 -26.53 0.21
N LYS A 196 -12.97 -27.43 0.59
CA LYS A 196 -12.69 -28.66 -0.18
C LYS A 196 -13.52 -29.86 0.31
N ARG A 197 -13.89 -29.92 1.60
CA ARG A 197 -14.79 -30.94 2.22
C ARG A 197 -15.48 -30.37 3.48
N PRO A 198 -16.50 -31.04 4.08
CA PRO A 198 -17.19 -30.53 5.27
C PRO A 198 -16.30 -30.26 6.50
N TYR A 199 -15.10 -30.85 6.55
CA TYR A 199 -14.21 -30.81 7.72
C TYR A 199 -12.80 -30.28 7.44
N TYR A 200 -12.51 -29.80 6.22
CA TYR A 200 -11.16 -29.31 5.86
C TYR A 200 -11.23 -28.10 4.92
N HIS A 201 -10.68 -26.97 5.38
CA HIS A 201 -10.40 -25.82 4.54
C HIS A 201 -9.11 -26.06 3.74
N SER A 202 -9.15 -25.70 2.45
CA SER A 202 -7.92 -25.62 1.64
C SER A 202 -7.00 -24.54 2.21
N PRO A 203 -5.66 -24.68 2.14
CA PRO A 203 -4.77 -23.55 2.42
C PRO A 203 -4.91 -22.41 1.40
N GLU A 204 -5.62 -22.65 0.29
CA GLU A 204 -5.93 -21.66 -0.73
C GLU A 204 -7.03 -20.69 -0.28
N LEU A 205 -6.76 -19.39 -0.40
CA LEU A 205 -7.76 -18.35 -0.18
C LEU A 205 -8.90 -18.47 -1.19
N ASN A 206 -10.10 -18.12 -0.74
CA ASN A 206 -11.26 -17.93 -1.60
C ASN A 206 -10.99 -16.74 -2.56
N ASP A 207 -11.40 -16.86 -3.82
CA ASP A 207 -11.17 -15.82 -4.81
C ASP A 207 -11.90 -14.50 -4.43
N GLU A 208 -13.10 -14.59 -3.83
CA GLU A 208 -13.82 -13.43 -3.28
C GLU A 208 -13.04 -12.78 -2.14
N LYS A 209 -12.34 -13.58 -1.32
CA LYS A 209 -11.45 -13.05 -0.28
C LYS A 209 -10.29 -12.29 -0.90
N VAL A 210 -9.61 -12.87 -1.89
CA VAL A 210 -8.51 -12.21 -2.62
C VAL A 210 -8.99 -10.91 -3.26
N MET A 211 -10.19 -10.92 -3.83
CA MET A 211 -10.80 -9.77 -4.51
C MET A 211 -10.99 -8.58 -3.56
N PHE A 212 -11.70 -8.76 -2.44
CA PHE A 212 -12.00 -7.65 -1.54
C PHE A 212 -10.81 -7.20 -0.70
N THR A 213 -9.93 -8.11 -0.31
CA THR A 213 -8.68 -7.75 0.38
C THR A 213 -7.73 -6.94 -0.50
N THR A 214 -7.64 -7.31 -1.79
CA THR A 214 -6.92 -6.52 -2.80
C THR A 214 -7.55 -5.14 -2.95
N ALA A 215 -8.87 -5.08 -3.10
CA ALA A 215 -9.60 -3.82 -3.24
C ALA A 215 -9.35 -2.89 -2.04
N ASP A 216 -9.38 -3.41 -0.82
CA ASP A 216 -9.17 -2.63 0.40
C ASP A 216 -7.76 -2.02 0.46
N ALA A 217 -6.73 -2.83 0.21
CA ALA A 217 -5.36 -2.35 0.20
C ALA A 217 -5.13 -1.34 -0.94
N TYR A 218 -5.72 -1.58 -2.11
CA TYR A 218 -5.66 -0.67 -3.25
C TYR A 218 -6.35 0.67 -2.98
N LEU A 219 -7.54 0.66 -2.37
CA LEU A 219 -8.25 1.87 -1.99
C LEU A 219 -7.46 2.65 -0.94
N CYS A 220 -6.89 1.97 0.06
CA CYS A 220 -6.01 2.63 1.02
C CYS A 220 -4.85 3.34 0.33
N TYR A 221 -4.20 2.67 -0.62
CA TYR A 221 -3.12 3.26 -1.42
C TYR A 221 -3.60 4.47 -2.23
N ARG A 222 -4.71 4.34 -2.98
CA ARG A 222 -5.23 5.40 -3.85
C ARG A 222 -5.69 6.62 -3.08
N ILE A 223 -6.48 6.43 -2.02
CA ILE A 223 -6.97 7.49 -1.14
C ILE A 223 -5.77 8.19 -0.51
N GLY A 224 -4.87 7.42 0.11
CA GLY A 224 -3.70 7.98 0.78
C GLY A 224 -2.80 8.75 -0.17
N SER A 225 -2.49 8.20 -1.35
CA SER A 225 -1.67 8.88 -2.36
C SER A 225 -2.30 10.20 -2.80
N GLN A 226 -3.60 10.22 -3.08
CA GLN A 226 -4.29 11.44 -3.51
C GLN A 226 -4.32 12.50 -2.40
N LEU A 227 -4.55 12.11 -1.15
CA LEU A 227 -4.50 13.03 -0.01
C LEU A 227 -3.08 13.55 0.26
N PHE A 228 -2.06 12.68 0.13
CA PHE A 228 -0.66 13.08 0.21
C PHE A 228 -0.32 14.12 -0.86
N ASP A 229 -0.79 13.93 -2.10
CA ASP A 229 -0.63 14.90 -3.18
C ASP A 229 -1.39 16.21 -2.91
N MET A 230 -2.57 16.17 -2.30
CA MET A 230 -3.30 17.39 -1.91
C MET A 230 -2.54 18.21 -0.85
N ILE A 231 -1.92 17.54 0.13
CA ILE A 231 -1.19 18.18 1.22
C ILE A 231 0.19 18.67 0.75
N HIS A 232 0.92 17.82 0.02
CA HIS A 232 2.33 18.03 -0.29
C HIS A 232 2.61 18.35 -1.77
N GLY A 233 1.69 18.06 -2.69
CA GLY A 233 1.86 18.31 -4.13
C GLY A 233 2.06 19.79 -4.45
N LYS A 234 1.42 20.70 -3.72
CA LYS A 234 1.69 22.16 -3.82
C LYS A 234 3.12 22.53 -3.38
N ALA A 235 3.67 21.84 -2.38
CA ALA A 235 5.04 22.05 -1.92
C ALA A 235 6.05 21.41 -2.87
N SER A 236 5.76 20.22 -3.40
CA SER A 236 6.60 19.49 -4.36
C SER A 236 6.69 20.22 -5.70
N SER A 237 5.57 20.77 -6.21
CA SER A 237 5.58 21.60 -7.42
C SER A 237 6.40 22.89 -7.24
N ALA A 238 6.33 23.52 -6.06
CA ALA A 238 7.13 24.70 -5.74
C ALA A 238 8.62 24.38 -5.63
N ILE A 239 8.99 23.25 -5.01
CA ILE A 239 10.38 22.78 -4.92
C ILE A 239 10.94 22.39 -6.30
N ALA A 240 10.16 21.68 -7.11
CA ALA A 240 10.55 21.31 -8.48
C ALA A 240 10.72 22.55 -9.37
N ALA A 241 9.82 23.54 -9.26
CA ALA A 241 9.95 24.82 -9.95
C ALA A 241 11.22 25.57 -9.51
N ALA A 242 11.50 25.64 -8.20
CA ALA A 242 12.70 26.28 -7.67
C ALA A 242 13.99 25.58 -8.14
N ALA A 243 14.01 24.25 -8.17
CA ALA A 243 15.12 23.47 -8.68
C ALA A 243 15.37 23.68 -10.18
N ALA A 244 14.30 23.77 -10.99
CA ALA A 244 14.38 24.07 -12.42
C ALA A 244 14.95 25.48 -12.67
N VAL A 245 14.52 26.48 -11.90
CA VAL A 245 15.04 27.85 -11.96
C VAL A 245 16.54 27.89 -11.60
N ALA A 246 16.96 27.17 -10.56
CA ALA A 246 18.36 27.08 -10.15
C ALA A 246 19.24 26.40 -11.23
N ALA A 247 18.74 25.34 -11.88
CA ALA A 247 19.43 24.67 -12.98
C ALA A 247 19.59 25.60 -14.20
N ALA A 248 18.54 26.36 -14.56
CA ALA A 248 18.59 27.35 -15.63
C ALA A 248 19.59 28.48 -15.34
N ALA A 249 19.67 28.94 -14.08
CA ALA A 249 20.63 29.96 -13.66
C ALA A 249 22.09 29.48 -13.76
N LYS A 250 22.38 28.23 -13.34
CA LYS A 250 23.71 27.61 -13.50
C LYS A 250 24.11 27.47 -14.97
N SER A 251 23.18 27.06 -15.84
CA SER A 251 23.39 26.98 -17.29
C SER A 251 23.75 28.35 -17.91
N ARG A 252 23.03 29.41 -17.54
CA ARG A 252 23.31 30.79 -18.00
C ARG A 252 24.69 31.31 -17.54
N LYS A 253 25.11 31.02 -16.30
CA LYS A 253 26.46 31.35 -15.79
C LYS A 253 27.56 30.65 -16.59
N ASN A 254 27.42 29.35 -16.85
CA ASN A 254 28.38 28.58 -17.65
C ASN A 254 28.47 29.08 -19.10
N LYS A 255 27.34 29.49 -19.70
CA LYS A 255 27.32 30.05 -21.06
C LYS A 255 28.02 31.43 -21.13
N LYS A 256 27.84 32.28 -20.10
CA LYS A 256 28.56 33.57 -19.98
C LYS A 256 30.07 33.38 -19.77
N MET A 257 30.51 32.44 -18.93
CA MET A 257 31.95 32.13 -18.74
C MET A 257 32.60 31.60 -20.03
N LYS A 258 31.90 30.76 -20.81
CA LYS A 258 32.41 30.28 -22.11
C LYS A 258 32.51 31.40 -23.16
N LYS A 259 31.57 32.36 -23.19
CA LYS A 259 31.67 33.55 -24.08
C LYS A 259 32.80 34.50 -23.67
N GLY A 260 33.01 34.72 -22.37
CA GLY A 260 34.12 35.54 -21.85
C GLY A 260 35.52 34.97 -22.17
N LYS A 261 35.67 33.63 -22.14
CA LYS A 261 36.91 32.96 -22.55
C LYS A 261 37.16 33.02 -24.07
N LYS A 262 36.11 33.04 -24.91
CA LYS A 262 36.26 33.23 -26.36
C LYS A 262 36.68 34.65 -26.74
N ASN A 263 36.11 35.68 -26.10
CA ASN A 263 36.51 37.08 -26.36
C ASN A 263 37.94 37.43 -25.92
N LYS A 264 38.51 36.70 -24.94
CA LYS A 264 39.92 36.87 -24.54
C LYS A 264 40.92 36.15 -25.47
N LYS A 265 40.48 35.22 -26.32
CA LYS A 265 41.34 34.51 -27.29
C LYS A 265 41.38 35.14 -28.69
N GLY A 266 40.55 36.15 -28.97
CA GLY A 266 40.52 36.87 -30.25
C GLY A 266 41.18 38.25 -30.24
N LYS A 267 41.90 38.61 -29.17
CA LYS A 267 42.77 39.79 -29.09
C LYS A 267 44.21 39.33 -28.89
N LYS A 268 44.81 38.79 -29.95
CA LYS A 268 46.25 38.70 -30.17
C LYS A 268 46.47 38.81 -31.66
#